data_AF-A0A8C2VBW1-F1
#
_entry.id   AF-A0A8C2VBW1-F1
#
_cell.length_a   1.000
_cell.length_b   1.000
_cell.length_c   1.000
_cell.angle_alpha   90.00
_cell.angle_beta   90.00
_cell.angle_gamma   90.00
#
_symmetry.space_group_name_H-M   'P 1'
#
loop_
_entity.id
_entity.type
_entity.pdbx_description
1 polymer ?
#
loop_
_entity_poly.entity_id
_entity_poly.type
_entity_poly.pdbx_seq_one_letter_code
_entity_poly.pdbx_strand_id
1 'polypeptide(L)'
;MSNSDAMPDYPLHSDVVRRLKSALAAQHEEAVRELICTEVAPVDAVIELANDDWMKEPAQLPPGVLLGLWTLEYKRELTSPSTVQALLNHGSPTVWPDAFPKVLRTCAPVPAVIEVLFNSYSQLRVSESWKEGIPDEVYQMHQPFYQSLFALAHTPRCLQHLCRCTLRRLFGKKCFHLVPLLPLPKPLQNYLLLEPEGILH
;
A
#
# COMPACT_ATOMS: atom_id res chain seq x y z
N MET A 1 27.82 20.38 -3.51
CA MET A 1 28.34 19.69 -4.71
C MET A 1 27.13 19.04 -5.39
N SER A 2 26.90 19.38 -6.66
CA SER A 2 25.70 19.19 -7.51
C SER A 2 24.52 18.40 -6.94
N ASN A 3 23.44 19.14 -6.65
CA ASN A 3 22.08 18.64 -6.58
C ASN A 3 21.61 18.44 -8.03
N SER A 4 21.69 17.23 -8.56
CA SER A 4 20.96 16.89 -9.80
C SER A 4 19.59 16.39 -9.38
N ASP A 5 18.57 17.23 -9.53
CA ASP A 5 17.18 16.81 -9.54
C ASP A 5 17.07 15.58 -10.47
N ALA A 6 16.75 14.42 -9.91
CA ALA A 6 16.50 13.22 -10.70
C ALA A 6 15.20 13.47 -11.48
N MET A 7 15.35 14.00 -12.70
CA MET A 7 14.23 14.12 -13.63
C MET A 7 13.62 12.74 -13.85
N PRO A 8 12.28 12.63 -13.95
CA PRO A 8 11.65 11.36 -14.28
C PRO A 8 12.15 10.86 -15.64
N ASP A 9 12.36 9.55 -15.77
CA ASP A 9 12.79 8.92 -17.03
C ASP A 9 11.79 9.21 -18.17
N TYR A 10 10.50 9.34 -17.81
CA TYR A 10 9.42 9.70 -18.72
C TYR A 10 8.59 10.84 -18.12
N PRO A 11 8.90 12.12 -18.44
CA PRO A 11 8.15 13.27 -17.94
C PRO A 11 6.75 13.36 -18.56
N LEU A 12 5.86 14.14 -17.94
CA LEU A 12 4.45 14.30 -18.34
C LEU A 12 4.21 14.58 -19.82
N HIS A 13 5.12 15.33 -20.44
CA HIS A 13 5.00 15.79 -21.82
C HIS A 13 5.57 14.79 -22.83
N SER A 14 6.20 13.70 -22.38
CA SER A 14 6.77 12.67 -23.24
C SER A 14 5.69 11.97 -24.08
N ASP A 15 6.08 11.53 -25.28
CA ASP A 15 5.17 10.85 -26.20
C ASP A 15 4.65 9.52 -25.65
N VAL A 16 5.49 8.82 -24.88
CA VAL A 16 5.15 7.58 -24.17
C VAL A 16 4.03 7.84 -23.16
N VAL A 17 4.17 8.86 -22.30
CA VAL A 17 3.15 9.22 -21.30
C VAL A 17 1.83 9.62 -21.95
N ARG A 18 1.86 10.36 -23.06
CA ARG A 18 0.65 10.78 -23.77
C ARG A 18 -0.11 9.60 -24.39
N ARG A 19 0.61 8.66 -24.99
CA ARG A 19 0.03 7.44 -25.58
C ARG A 19 -0.50 6.51 -24.50
N LEU A 20 0.23 6.36 -23.40
CA LEU A 20 -0.19 5.61 -22.22
C LEU A 20 -1.51 6.18 -21.67
N LYS A 21 -1.58 7.50 -21.48
CA LYS A 21 -2.80 8.19 -21.02
C LYS A 21 -3.99 7.97 -21.95
N SER A 22 -3.79 8.04 -23.27
CA SER A 22 -4.84 7.77 -24.26
C SER A 22 -5.37 6.32 -24.17
N ALA A 23 -4.47 5.34 -24.07
CA ALA A 23 -4.84 3.93 -23.95
C ALA A 23 -5.58 3.62 -22.64
N LEU A 24 -5.17 4.24 -21.52
CA LEU A 24 -5.87 4.17 -20.23
C LEU A 24 -7.27 4.80 -20.30
N ALA A 25 -7.42 5.97 -20.93
CA ALA A 25 -8.71 6.64 -21.10
C ALA A 25 -9.69 5.81 -21.96
N ALA A 26 -9.16 5.07 -22.94
CA ALA A 26 -9.91 4.16 -23.79
C ALA A 26 -10.16 2.78 -23.17
N GLN A 27 -9.67 2.51 -21.95
CA GLN A 27 -9.72 1.20 -21.28
C GLN A 27 -9.13 0.04 -22.12
N HIS A 28 -8.13 0.34 -22.94
CA HIS A 28 -7.55 -0.62 -23.88
C HIS A 28 -6.32 -1.32 -23.27
N GLU A 29 -6.57 -2.30 -22.40
CA GLU A 29 -5.55 -2.94 -21.55
C GLU A 29 -4.37 -3.56 -22.32
N GLU A 30 -4.61 -4.19 -23.47
CA GLU A 30 -3.53 -4.78 -24.28
C GLU A 30 -2.57 -3.73 -24.84
N ALA A 31 -3.09 -2.55 -25.21
CA ALA A 31 -2.23 -1.46 -25.71
C ALA A 31 -1.39 -0.85 -24.60
N VAL A 32 -1.92 -0.75 -23.38
CA VAL A 32 -1.16 -0.30 -22.20
C VAL A 32 0.00 -1.26 -21.92
N ARG A 33 -0.27 -2.56 -21.97
CA ARG A 33 0.74 -3.61 -21.76
C ARG A 33 1.83 -3.58 -22.83
N GLU A 34 1.44 -3.47 -24.11
CA GLU A 34 2.39 -3.40 -25.23
C GLU A 34 3.30 -2.17 -25.13
N LEU A 35 2.74 -1.00 -24.79
CA LEU A 35 3.51 0.23 -24.58
C LEU A 35 4.53 0.10 -23.45
N ILE A 36 4.12 -0.46 -22.31
CA ILE A 36 5.02 -0.63 -21.16
C ILE A 36 6.13 -1.64 -21.49
N CYS A 37 5.80 -2.78 -22.09
CA CYS A 37 6.78 -3.83 -22.36
C CYS A 37 7.77 -3.48 -23.49
N THR A 38 7.40 -2.55 -24.39
CA THR A 38 8.20 -2.23 -25.58
C THR A 38 8.97 -0.92 -25.43
N GLU A 39 8.41 0.08 -24.76
CA GLU A 39 8.93 1.45 -24.76
C GLU A 39 9.48 1.92 -23.39
N VAL A 40 9.19 1.18 -22.31
CA VAL A 40 9.75 1.45 -20.96
C VAL A 40 10.96 0.55 -20.74
N ALA A 41 12.17 1.11 -20.87
CA ALA A 41 13.41 0.33 -20.89
C ALA A 41 13.91 -0.09 -19.49
N PRO A 42 14.01 0.82 -18.48
CA PRO A 42 14.31 0.43 -17.11
C PRO A 42 13.08 -0.16 -16.41
N VAL A 43 13.26 -1.24 -15.66
CA VAL A 43 12.21 -1.81 -14.79
C VAL A 43 11.84 -0.88 -13.63
N ASP A 44 12.73 0.06 -13.32
CA ASP A 44 12.64 1.07 -12.26
C ASP A 44 12.35 2.48 -12.79
N ALA A 45 11.96 2.58 -14.07
CA ALA A 45 11.69 3.87 -14.70
C ALA A 45 10.58 4.64 -13.98
N VAL A 46 10.85 5.91 -13.69
CA VAL A 46 9.88 6.84 -13.11
C VAL A 46 9.08 7.48 -14.24
N ILE A 47 7.80 7.09 -14.33
CA ILE A 47 6.83 7.65 -15.27
C ILE A 47 5.97 8.69 -14.54
N GLU A 48 6.04 9.93 -14.99
CA GLU A 48 5.24 11.02 -14.41
C GLU A 48 3.81 10.97 -14.97
N LEU A 49 2.80 10.91 -14.10
CA LEU A 49 1.37 10.87 -14.48
C LEU A 49 0.63 12.09 -13.94
N ALA A 50 -0.24 12.67 -14.77
CA ALA A 50 -0.97 13.89 -14.42
C ALA A 50 -1.95 13.61 -13.27
N ASN A 51 -1.96 14.51 -12.29
CA ASN A 51 -2.74 14.37 -11.07
C ASN A 51 -4.27 14.49 -11.31
N ASP A 52 -4.65 14.87 -12.53
CA ASP A 52 -6.01 15.30 -12.88
C ASP A 52 -6.92 14.11 -13.26
N ASP A 53 -6.35 12.93 -13.55
CA ASP A 53 -7.10 11.76 -14.03
C ASP A 53 -7.62 10.85 -12.90
N TRP A 54 -7.15 11.01 -11.66
CA TRP A 54 -7.53 10.16 -10.52
C TRP A 54 -8.48 10.85 -9.52
N MET A 55 -8.68 12.17 -9.63
CA MET A 55 -9.59 12.96 -8.81
C MET A 55 -10.86 13.28 -9.59
N LYS A 56 -11.70 12.28 -9.85
CA LYS A 56 -13.14 12.56 -9.89
C LYS A 56 -13.60 12.62 -8.44
N GLU A 57 -14.18 13.74 -8.05
CA GLU A 57 -14.61 14.08 -6.68
C GLU A 57 -15.06 12.84 -5.88
N PRO A 58 -14.63 12.68 -4.61
CA PRO A 58 -15.08 11.57 -3.80
C PRO A 58 -16.60 11.63 -3.72
N ALA A 59 -17.27 10.66 -4.36
CA ALA A 59 -18.69 10.42 -4.17
C ALA A 59 -18.93 10.42 -2.66
N GLN A 60 -19.72 11.37 -2.17
CA GLN A 60 -20.06 11.50 -0.76
C GLN A 60 -20.76 10.21 -0.32
N LEU A 61 -19.98 9.26 0.16
CA LEU A 61 -20.52 8.04 0.76
C LEU A 61 -21.04 8.42 2.15
N PRO A 62 -22.29 8.07 2.48
CA PRO A 62 -22.90 8.47 3.72
C PRO A 62 -22.09 7.94 4.92
N PRO A 63 -21.92 8.73 6.00
CA PRO A 63 -21.11 8.38 7.16
C PRO A 63 -21.45 7.04 7.83
N GLY A 64 -22.64 6.48 7.56
CA GLY A 64 -23.16 5.26 8.17
C GLY A 64 -22.52 3.95 7.72
N VAL A 65 -21.80 3.90 6.59
CA VAL A 65 -21.18 2.64 6.11
C VAL A 65 -19.85 2.33 6.83
N LEU A 66 -19.18 3.35 7.38
CA LEU A 66 -17.90 3.20 8.10
C LEU A 66 -18.07 3.00 9.62
N LEU A 67 -19.29 3.14 10.14
CA LEU A 67 -19.59 3.05 11.58
C LEU A 67 -20.05 1.67 12.05
N GLY A 68 -20.34 0.73 11.15
CA GLY A 68 -20.85 -0.60 11.51
C GLY A 68 -19.83 -1.57 12.12
N LEU A 69 -18.53 -1.23 12.16
CA LEU A 69 -17.44 -2.12 12.61
C LEU A 69 -16.72 -1.64 13.88
N TRP A 70 -17.15 -0.56 14.53
CA TRP A 70 -16.33 0.14 15.54
C TRP A 70 -17.04 0.51 16.86
N THR A 71 -17.96 -0.31 17.37
CA THR A 71 -18.48 -0.19 18.75
C THR A 71 -17.62 -0.96 19.76
N LEU A 72 -17.44 -0.36 20.93
CA LEU A 72 -16.20 -0.36 21.72
C LEU A 72 -15.87 -1.61 22.58
N GLU A 73 -16.70 -2.66 22.58
CA GLU A 73 -16.42 -3.93 23.28
C GLU A 73 -16.03 -5.07 22.31
N TYR A 74 -16.34 -4.92 21.02
CA TYR A 74 -15.92 -5.80 19.92
C TYR A 74 -14.47 -5.52 19.46
N LYS A 75 -13.84 -4.50 20.06
CA LYS A 75 -12.57 -3.90 19.65
C LYS A 75 -11.33 -4.78 19.87
N ARG A 76 -11.38 -5.79 20.73
CA ARG A 76 -10.19 -6.59 21.09
C ARG A 76 -9.94 -7.78 20.15
N GLU A 77 -11.01 -8.37 19.61
CA GLU A 77 -10.92 -9.52 18.69
C GLU A 77 -10.67 -9.10 17.23
N LEU A 78 -11.22 -7.95 16.80
CA LEU A 78 -10.97 -7.37 15.48
C LEU A 78 -9.62 -6.64 15.36
N THR A 79 -8.94 -6.36 16.46
CA THR A 79 -7.57 -5.78 16.49
C THR A 79 -6.49 -6.85 16.68
N SER A 80 -6.84 -8.13 16.52
CA SER A 80 -5.83 -9.18 16.39
C SER A 80 -5.13 -9.05 15.03
N PRO A 81 -3.79 -9.08 14.97
CA PRO A 81 -3.05 -9.12 13.71
C PRO A 81 -3.56 -10.22 12.78
N SER A 82 -3.87 -11.41 13.32
CA SER A 82 -4.37 -12.56 12.55
C SER A 82 -5.75 -12.30 11.93
N THR A 83 -6.64 -11.59 12.64
CA THR A 83 -7.98 -11.25 12.13
C THR A 83 -7.86 -10.27 10.97
N VAL A 84 -7.07 -9.21 11.15
CA VAL A 84 -6.83 -8.19 10.10
C VAL A 84 -6.17 -8.82 8.87
N GLN A 85 -5.17 -9.68 9.09
CA GLN A 85 -4.49 -10.43 8.04
C GLN A 85 -5.48 -11.31 7.25
N ALA A 86 -6.32 -12.08 7.94
CA ALA A 86 -7.32 -12.93 7.30
C ALA A 86 -8.30 -12.11 6.46
N LEU A 87 -8.84 -11.01 7.00
CA LEU A 87 -9.74 -10.12 6.27
C LEU A 87 -9.13 -9.63 4.96
N LEU A 88 -7.89 -9.14 4.98
CA LEU A 88 -7.20 -8.69 3.78
C LEU A 88 -6.91 -9.84 2.81
N ASN A 89 -6.59 -11.04 3.29
CA ASN A 89 -6.37 -12.23 2.47
C ASN A 89 -7.66 -12.77 1.82
N HIS A 90 -8.82 -12.41 2.35
CA HIS A 90 -10.14 -12.69 1.78
C HIS A 90 -10.72 -11.51 0.98
N GLY A 91 -9.90 -10.49 0.68
CA GLY A 91 -10.26 -9.39 -0.22
C GLY A 91 -11.04 -8.25 0.44
N SER A 92 -10.98 -8.13 1.76
CA SER A 92 -11.47 -6.93 2.44
C SER A 92 -10.72 -5.69 1.93
N PRO A 93 -11.41 -4.56 1.70
CA PRO A 93 -10.76 -3.32 1.33
C PRO A 93 -9.73 -2.88 2.38
N THR A 94 -8.63 -2.28 1.92
CA THR A 94 -7.70 -1.59 2.81
C THR A 94 -8.36 -0.37 3.42
N VAL A 95 -7.84 0.10 4.56
CA VAL A 95 -8.27 1.36 5.15
C VAL A 95 -8.08 2.51 4.14
N TRP A 96 -8.91 3.54 4.19
CA TRP A 96 -8.66 4.72 3.38
C TRP A 96 -7.34 5.39 3.81
N PRO A 97 -6.44 5.77 2.90
CA PRO A 97 -5.14 6.37 3.24
C PRO A 97 -5.24 7.51 4.28
N ASP A 98 -6.22 8.40 4.12
CA ASP A 98 -6.43 9.55 5.01
C ASP A 98 -6.96 9.17 6.40
N ALA A 99 -7.51 7.95 6.54
CA ALA A 99 -7.94 7.40 7.83
C ALA A 99 -6.81 6.64 8.56
N PHE A 100 -5.70 6.37 7.89
CA PHE A 100 -4.57 5.66 8.49
C PHE A 100 -3.99 6.35 9.74
N PRO A 101 -3.86 7.69 9.84
CA PRO A 101 -3.42 8.35 11.07
C PRO A 101 -4.28 8.00 12.29
N LYS A 102 -5.60 7.82 12.08
CA LYS A 102 -6.53 7.44 13.15
C LYS A 102 -6.35 5.98 13.55
N VAL A 103 -6.07 5.10 12.59
CA VAL A 103 -5.74 3.70 12.85
C VAL A 103 -4.42 3.60 13.60
N LEU A 104 -3.40 4.37 13.20
CA LEU A 104 -2.13 4.43 13.90
C LEU A 104 -2.31 4.81 15.37
N ARG A 105 -3.09 5.86 15.66
CA ARG A 105 -3.44 6.25 17.05
C ARG A 105 -4.11 5.15 17.85
N THR A 106 -5.00 4.38 17.21
CA THR A 106 -5.81 3.36 17.88
C THR A 106 -5.05 2.05 18.09
N CYS A 107 -4.24 1.67 17.11
CA CYS A 107 -3.54 0.39 17.04
C CYS A 107 -2.05 0.49 17.38
N ALA A 108 -1.57 1.67 17.80
CA ALA A 108 -0.17 1.86 18.17
C ALA A 108 0.34 0.81 19.17
N PRO A 109 -0.40 0.42 20.22
CA PRO A 109 0.08 -0.62 21.15
C PRO A 109 0.28 -2.02 20.53
N VAL A 110 -0.13 -2.23 19.26
CA VAL A 110 -0.04 -3.51 18.56
C VAL A 110 0.64 -3.31 17.18
N PRO A 111 1.98 -3.19 17.13
CA PRO A 111 2.73 -2.93 15.89
C PRO A 111 2.42 -3.91 14.76
N ALA A 112 2.18 -5.19 15.08
CA ALA A 112 1.84 -6.20 14.08
C ALA A 112 0.55 -5.88 13.29
N VAL A 113 -0.44 -5.19 13.89
CA VAL A 113 -1.61 -4.72 13.15
C VAL A 113 -1.22 -3.61 12.17
N ILE A 114 -0.40 -2.66 12.63
CA ILE A 114 0.11 -1.58 11.78
C ILE A 114 0.92 -2.16 10.63
N GLU A 115 1.76 -3.16 10.90
CA GLU A 115 2.55 -3.87 9.91
C GLU A 115 1.67 -4.47 8.83
N VAL A 116 0.72 -5.33 9.18
CA VAL A 116 -0.19 -5.99 8.25
C VAL A 116 -0.93 -4.97 7.38
N LEU A 117 -1.45 -3.90 7.98
CA LEU A 117 -2.17 -2.86 7.27
C LEU A 117 -1.24 -2.07 6.34
N PHE A 118 -0.11 -1.59 6.84
CA PHE A 118 0.82 -0.76 6.08
C PHE A 118 1.44 -1.53 4.91
N ASN A 119 1.78 -2.80 5.13
CA ASN A 119 2.32 -3.73 4.15
C ASN A 119 1.31 -4.12 3.06
N SER A 120 0.03 -3.77 3.20
CA SER A 120 -0.97 -3.97 2.15
C SER A 120 -0.97 -2.86 1.08
N TYR A 121 -0.38 -1.70 1.36
CA TYR A 121 -0.34 -0.56 0.44
C TYR A 121 0.89 -0.61 -0.46
N SER A 122 0.70 -0.44 -1.76
CA SER A 122 1.82 -0.20 -2.70
C SER A 122 2.50 1.15 -2.44
N GLN A 123 1.72 2.14 -2.00
CA GLN A 123 2.21 3.46 -1.62
C GLN A 123 1.29 4.04 -0.54
N LEU A 124 1.89 4.60 0.51
CA LEU A 124 1.19 5.38 1.51
C LEU A 124 2.06 6.58 1.87
N ARG A 125 1.49 7.78 1.81
CA ARG A 125 2.22 9.02 2.14
C ARG A 125 2.30 9.15 3.65
N VAL A 126 3.40 8.69 4.23
CA VAL A 126 3.69 8.88 5.65
C VAL A 126 4.07 10.35 5.88
N SER A 127 3.58 10.91 6.99
CA SER A 127 3.89 12.27 7.43
C SER A 127 4.51 12.22 8.82
N GLU A 128 5.50 13.06 9.08
CA GLU A 128 6.12 13.21 10.39
C GLU A 128 5.09 13.55 11.49
N SER A 129 4.02 14.26 11.14
CA SER A 129 2.93 14.59 12.07
C SER A 129 2.18 13.37 12.61
N TRP A 130 2.33 12.20 12.00
CA TRP A 130 1.73 10.96 12.52
C TRP A 130 2.37 10.52 13.83
N LYS A 131 3.61 10.92 14.10
CA LYS A 131 4.32 10.65 15.35
C LYS A 131 3.57 11.23 16.55
N GLU A 132 2.93 12.39 16.39
CA GLU A 132 2.08 13.03 17.42
C GLU A 132 0.88 12.17 17.82
N GLY A 133 0.51 11.18 17.00
CA GLY A 133 -0.55 10.22 17.28
C GLY A 133 -0.12 9.00 18.11
N ILE A 134 1.17 8.84 18.39
CA ILE A 134 1.70 7.67 19.10
C ILE A 134 2.09 8.13 20.53
N PRO A 135 1.54 7.52 21.59
CA PRO A 135 1.98 7.81 22.95
C PRO A 135 3.48 7.55 23.12
N ASP A 136 4.19 8.41 23.84
CA ASP A 136 5.65 8.33 23.98
C ASP A 136 6.11 6.99 24.56
N GLU A 137 5.35 6.42 25.51
CA GLU A 137 5.66 5.13 26.11
C GLU A 137 5.58 4.00 25.09
N VAL A 138 4.60 4.05 24.19
CA VAL A 138 4.41 3.06 23.13
C VAL A 138 5.48 3.22 22.05
N TYR A 139 5.81 4.47 21.69
CA TYR A 139 6.89 4.76 20.76
C TYR A 139 8.23 4.23 21.28
N GLN A 140 8.54 4.47 22.56
CA GLN A 140 9.77 3.96 23.18
C GLN A 140 9.79 2.43 23.24
N MET A 141 8.66 1.79 23.60
CA MET A 141 8.55 0.33 23.66
C MET A 141 8.80 -0.34 22.31
N HIS A 142 8.37 0.29 21.21
CA HIS A 142 8.47 -0.24 19.86
C HIS A 142 9.32 0.64 18.94
N GLN A 143 10.36 1.27 19.49
CA GLN A 143 11.15 2.28 18.81
C GLN A 143 11.70 1.83 17.44
N PRO A 144 12.30 0.62 17.29
CA PRO A 144 12.84 0.20 16.00
C PRO A 144 11.77 0.10 14.90
N PHE A 145 10.58 -0.37 15.28
CA PHE A 145 9.45 -0.51 14.35
C PHE A 145 8.99 0.86 13.85
N TYR A 146 8.73 1.81 14.75
CA TYR A 146 8.27 3.14 14.34
C TYR A 146 9.33 3.96 13.63
N GLN A 147 10.60 3.81 13.99
CA GLN A 147 11.68 4.41 13.21
C GLN A 147 11.68 3.91 11.77
N SER A 148 11.46 2.61 11.55
CA SER A 148 11.34 2.07 10.19
C SER A 148 10.11 2.61 9.45
N LEU A 149 8.98 2.81 10.15
CA LEU A 149 7.77 3.40 9.56
C LEU A 149 8.01 4.80 9.02
N PHE A 150 8.66 5.66 9.81
CA PHE A 150 8.92 7.05 9.42
C PHE A 150 10.05 7.16 8.39
N ALA A 151 11.03 6.26 8.41
CA ALA A 151 12.03 6.17 7.34
C ALA A 151 11.41 5.93 5.96
N LEU A 152 10.25 5.25 5.92
CA LEU A 152 9.52 4.95 4.68
C LEU A 152 8.77 6.15 4.08
N ALA A 153 8.67 7.27 4.79
CA ALA A 153 8.03 8.49 4.29
C ALA A 153 8.70 9.07 3.04
N HIS A 154 10.00 8.82 2.88
CA HIS A 154 10.83 9.42 1.85
C HIS A 154 11.49 8.41 0.92
N THR A 155 11.08 7.14 0.99
CA THR A 155 11.69 6.07 0.20
C THR A 155 10.65 5.37 -0.66
N PRO A 156 10.94 5.14 -1.95
CA PRO A 156 10.13 4.24 -2.76
C PRO A 156 10.15 2.84 -2.16
N ARG A 157 9.05 2.10 -2.33
CA ARG A 157 8.99 0.69 -1.91
C ARG A 157 9.87 -0.17 -2.80
N CYS A 158 10.46 -1.22 -2.24
CA CYS A 158 11.28 -2.12 -3.01
C CYS A 158 10.45 -2.89 -4.06
N LEU A 159 11.10 -3.37 -5.12
CA LEU A 159 10.45 -4.14 -6.19
C LEU A 159 9.70 -5.36 -5.64
N GLN A 160 10.28 -6.07 -4.66
CA GLN A 160 9.64 -7.23 -4.03
C GLN A 160 8.28 -6.86 -3.42
N HIS A 161 8.17 -5.70 -2.79
CA HIS A 161 6.92 -5.19 -2.22
C HIS A 161 5.90 -4.82 -3.28
N LEU A 162 6.33 -4.15 -4.33
CA LEU A 162 5.48 -3.84 -5.47
C LEU A 162 4.95 -5.12 -6.15
N CYS A 163 5.79 -6.15 -6.29
CA CYS A 163 5.37 -7.47 -6.77
C CYS A 163 4.32 -8.10 -5.86
N ARG A 164 4.49 -8.04 -4.53
CA ARG A 164 3.47 -8.50 -3.58
C ARG A 164 2.14 -7.78 -3.79
N CYS A 165 2.15 -6.46 -3.86
CA CYS A 165 0.93 -5.67 -4.04
C CYS A 165 0.22 -6.03 -5.37
N THR A 166 0.98 -6.21 -6.45
CA THR A 166 0.45 -6.61 -7.75
C THR A 166 -0.17 -8.01 -7.72
N LEU A 167 0.53 -9.00 -7.15
CA LEU A 167 0.01 -10.37 -7.02
C LEU A 167 -1.26 -10.43 -6.17
N ARG A 168 -1.27 -9.72 -5.03
CA ARG A 168 -2.45 -9.64 -4.16
C ARG A 168 -3.64 -8.98 -4.85
N ARG A 169 -3.40 -7.93 -5.66
CA ARG A 169 -4.45 -7.29 -6.46
C ARG A 169 -5.03 -8.25 -7.51
N LEU A 170 -4.16 -9.01 -8.17
CA LEU A 170 -4.57 -10.01 -9.17
C LEU A 170 -5.41 -11.14 -8.55
N PHE A 171 -5.02 -11.64 -7.37
CA PHE A 171 -5.77 -12.71 -6.70
C PHE A 171 -7.02 -12.21 -5.98
N GLY A 172 -7.01 -10.95 -5.51
CA GLY A 172 -8.11 -10.33 -4.78
C GLY A 172 -8.58 -11.20 -3.61
N LYS A 173 -9.88 -11.50 -3.57
CA LYS A 173 -10.50 -12.35 -2.53
C LYS A 173 -9.99 -13.79 -2.47
N LYS A 174 -9.23 -14.23 -3.47
CA LYS A 174 -8.69 -15.58 -3.55
C LYS A 174 -7.25 -15.68 -3.04
N CYS A 175 -6.65 -14.60 -2.51
CA CYS A 175 -5.27 -14.62 -2.00
C CYS A 175 -5.03 -15.79 -1.04
N PHE A 176 -5.91 -15.97 -0.04
CA PHE A 176 -5.78 -17.04 0.94
C PHE A 176 -5.75 -18.45 0.31
N HIS A 177 -6.49 -18.67 -0.77
CA HIS A 177 -6.60 -19.98 -1.41
C HIS A 177 -5.55 -20.20 -2.50
N LEU A 178 -5.17 -19.16 -3.25
CA LEU A 178 -4.28 -19.29 -4.40
C LEU A 178 -2.80 -19.19 -4.02
N VAL A 179 -2.44 -18.36 -3.04
CA VAL A 179 -1.03 -18.20 -2.65
C VAL A 179 -0.39 -19.51 -2.19
N PRO A 180 -1.04 -20.38 -1.38
CA PRO A 180 -0.47 -21.67 -1.00
C PRO A 180 -0.23 -22.63 -2.17
N LEU A 181 -0.92 -22.43 -3.29
CA LEU A 181 -0.81 -23.26 -4.50
C LEU A 181 0.31 -22.80 -5.44
N LEU A 182 0.91 -21.64 -5.19
CA LEU A 182 2.02 -21.16 -6.00
C LEU A 182 3.27 -22.01 -5.74
N PRO A 183 4.10 -22.26 -6.78
CA PRO A 183 5.37 -22.97 -6.65
C PRO A 183 6.45 -22.05 -6.04
N LEU A 184 6.16 -21.50 -4.86
CA LEU A 184 7.02 -20.59 -4.11
C LEU A 184 7.43 -21.22 -2.77
N PRO A 185 8.65 -20.96 -2.28
CA PRO A 185 9.05 -21.30 -0.92
C PRO A 185 8.07 -20.73 0.13
N LYS A 186 7.91 -21.44 1.25
CA LYS A 186 7.00 -21.06 2.34
C LYS A 186 7.19 -19.62 2.85
N PRO A 187 8.42 -19.10 3.02
CA PRO A 187 8.62 -17.70 3.42
C PRO A 187 8.00 -16.69 2.44
N LEU A 188 8.10 -16.94 1.12
CA LEU A 188 7.47 -16.06 0.12
C LEU A 188 5.95 -16.19 0.11
N GLN A 189 5.41 -17.37 0.38
CA GLN A 189 3.96 -17.52 0.54
C GLN A 189 3.46 -16.73 1.76
N ASN A 190 4.18 -16.81 2.88
CA ASN A 190 3.87 -16.08 4.11
C ASN A 190 3.94 -14.56 3.90
N TYR A 191 4.99 -14.10 3.22
CA TYR A 191 5.16 -12.71 2.79
C TYR A 191 3.96 -12.19 1.95
N LEU A 192 3.53 -12.98 0.97
CA LEU A 192 2.36 -12.66 0.14
C LEU A 192 1.05 -12.64 0.94
N LEU A 193 0.96 -13.46 1.99
CA LEU A 193 -0.19 -13.55 2.90
C LEU A 193 -0.14 -12.53 4.05
N LEU A 194 0.76 -11.53 3.99
CA LEU A 194 0.91 -10.49 5.02
C LEU A 194 1.15 -11.08 6.42
N GLU A 195 1.94 -12.15 6.53
CA GLU A 195 2.38 -12.63 7.84
C GLU A 195 3.29 -11.59 8.50
N PRO A 196 3.03 -11.17 9.75
CA PRO A 196 3.83 -10.15 10.40
C PRO A 196 5.18 -10.73 10.87
N GLU A 197 6.25 -10.05 10.48
CA GLU A 197 7.64 -10.38 10.83
C GLU A 197 8.29 -9.29 11.69
N GLY A 198 7.55 -8.21 12.00
CA GLY A 198 8.06 -7.01 12.67
C GLY A 198 8.72 -6.01 11.71
N ILE A 199 8.50 -6.16 10.40
CA ILE A 199 9.21 -5.41 9.35
C ILE A 199 8.21 -4.74 8.40
N LEU A 200 8.50 -3.47 8.09
CA LEU A 200 7.77 -2.71 7.08
C LEU A 200 8.55 -2.75 5.75
N HIS A 201 7.89 -3.19 4.69
CA HIS A 201 8.46 -3.33 3.35
C HIS A 201 7.90 -2.28 2.41
#